data_AF-H3BKF9-F1
#
_entry.id   AF-H3BKF9-F1
#
_cell.length_a   1.000
_cell.length_b   1.000
_cell.length_c   1.000
_cell.angle_alpha   90.00
_cell.angle_beta   90.00
_cell.angle_gamma   90.00
#
_symmetry.space_group_name_H-M   'P 1'
#
loop_
_entity.id
_entity.type
_entity.pdbx_description
1 polymer ?
#
loop_
_entity_poly.entity_id
_entity_poly.type
_entity_poly.pdbx_seq_one_letter_code
_entity_poly.pdbx_strand_id
1 'polypeptide(L)'
;MEKNSSLWKSLVTEHPLCTTWKQEAEGAIYHLASILFVVGFMGGSGFFGLLYVFSLLGLGFLSSAVWAWVDICAADIFSWNFVLFVICFMQFVHIAYQVHSITFAR
;
A
#
# COMPACT_ATOMS: atom_id res chain seq x y z
N MET A 1 29.07 33.33 2.38
CA MET A 1 27.83 32.68 2.88
C MET A 1 26.81 32.38 1.78
N GLU A 2 27.06 32.77 0.52
CA GLU A 2 26.13 32.65 -0.62
C GLU A 2 26.14 31.29 -1.34
N LYS A 3 27.21 30.49 -1.15
CA LYS A 3 27.41 29.22 -1.85
C LYS A 3 26.55 28.08 -1.31
N ASN A 4 26.19 28.13 -0.01
CA ASN A 4 25.27 27.16 0.58
C ASN A 4 23.85 27.37 0.05
N SER A 5 23.38 28.61 -0.10
CA SER A 5 22.03 28.89 -0.60
C SER A 5 21.87 28.53 -2.08
N SER A 6 22.90 28.69 -2.91
CA SER A 6 22.88 28.22 -4.30
C SER A 6 22.89 26.70 -4.43
N LEU A 7 23.62 25.99 -3.56
CA LEU A 7 23.61 24.53 -3.50
C LEU A 7 22.27 23.98 -3.03
N TRP A 8 21.67 24.57 -1.99
CA TRP A 8 20.31 24.24 -1.54
C TRP A 8 19.28 24.50 -2.63
N LYS A 9 19.39 25.60 -3.38
CA LYS A 9 18.51 25.85 -4.54
C LYS A 9 18.70 24.82 -5.64
N SER A 10 19.93 24.45 -6.01
CA SER A 10 20.14 23.38 -7.00
C SER A 10 19.59 22.04 -6.52
N LEU A 11 19.84 21.67 -5.26
CA LEU A 11 19.31 20.43 -4.70
C LEU A 11 17.78 20.44 -4.62
N VAL A 12 17.14 21.55 -4.26
CA VAL A 12 15.67 21.63 -4.16
C VAL A 12 15.00 21.80 -5.54
N THR A 13 15.67 22.42 -6.51
CA THR A 13 15.11 22.70 -7.85
C THR A 13 15.36 21.55 -8.84
N GLU A 14 16.39 20.73 -8.62
CA GLU A 14 16.70 19.54 -9.45
C GLU A 14 15.87 18.31 -9.08
N HIS A 15 15.30 18.26 -7.87
CA HIS A 15 14.23 17.30 -7.63
C HIS A 15 12.99 17.90 -8.28
N PRO A 16 12.40 17.29 -9.33
CA PRO A 16 11.11 17.72 -9.81
C PRO A 16 10.12 17.44 -8.68
N LEU A 17 9.96 18.42 -7.78
CA LEU A 17 8.85 18.46 -6.85
C LEU A 17 7.63 18.28 -7.75
N CYS A 18 6.96 17.14 -7.65
CA CYS A 18 5.79 16.83 -8.47
C CYS A 18 4.73 17.88 -8.21
N THR A 19 4.77 18.99 -8.95
CA THR A 19 3.86 20.12 -8.85
C THR A 19 2.55 19.84 -9.57
N THR A 20 2.48 18.75 -10.34
CA THR A 20 1.30 18.40 -11.14
C THR A 20 1.12 16.89 -11.20
N TRP A 21 -0.09 16.44 -10.87
CA TRP A 21 -0.53 15.06 -11.05
C TRP A 21 -0.47 14.70 -12.53
N LYS A 22 0.10 13.53 -12.87
CA LYS A 22 0.07 13.01 -14.24
C LYS A 22 -1.40 12.91 -14.68
N GLN A 23 -1.74 13.52 -15.81
CA GLN A 23 -3.13 13.60 -16.31
C GLN A 23 -3.76 12.23 -16.64
N GLU A 24 -2.95 11.17 -16.68
CA GLU A 24 -3.36 9.78 -16.89
C GLU A 24 -2.98 8.90 -15.68
N ALA A 25 -3.23 9.38 -14.47
CA ALA A 25 -2.97 8.62 -13.25
C ALA A 25 -3.95 7.43 -13.04
N GLU A 26 -5.01 7.34 -13.85
CA GLU A 26 -5.96 6.23 -13.87
C GLU A 26 -5.42 5.05 -14.71
N GLY A 27 -4.31 4.49 -14.23
CA GLY A 27 -3.69 3.29 -14.81
C GLY A 27 -4.40 1.99 -14.41
N ALA A 28 -4.08 0.90 -15.10
CA ALA A 28 -4.65 -0.43 -14.82
C ALA A 28 -4.44 -0.90 -13.37
N ILE A 29 -3.34 -0.48 -12.73
CA ILE A 29 -3.00 -0.84 -11.35
C ILE A 29 -4.01 -0.21 -10.36
N TYR A 30 -4.47 1.01 -10.63
CA TYR A 30 -5.47 1.69 -9.80
C TYR A 30 -6.82 0.95 -9.82
N HIS A 31 -7.27 0.53 -11.01
CA HIS A 31 -8.49 -0.26 -11.14
C HIS A 31 -8.36 -1.64 -10.49
N LEU A 32 -7.20 -2.29 -10.63
CA LEU A 32 -6.94 -3.57 -9.98
C LEU A 32 -7.03 -3.44 -8.46
N ALA A 33 -6.37 -2.44 -7.88
CA ALA A 33 -6.42 -2.17 -6.45
C ALA A 33 -7.86 -1.92 -5.97
N SER A 34 -8.64 -1.14 -6.73
CA SER A 34 -10.04 -0.86 -6.43
C SER A 34 -10.90 -2.13 -6.41
N ILE A 35 -10.72 -3.02 -7.39
CA ILE A 35 -11.42 -4.30 -7.44
C ILE A 35 -11.02 -5.19 -6.25
N LEU A 36 -9.73 -5.24 -5.91
CA LEU A 36 -9.23 -6.01 -4.76
C LEU A 36 -9.84 -5.51 -3.45
N PHE A 37 -10.00 -4.19 -3.27
CA PHE A 37 -10.67 -3.64 -2.10
C PHE A 37 -12.15 -4.04 -2.05
N VAL A 38 -12.88 -3.89 -3.15
CA VAL A 38 -14.31 -4.28 -3.21
C VAL A 38 -14.47 -5.76 -2.86
N VAL A 39 -13.70 -6.64 -3.50
CA VAL A 39 -13.78 -8.09 -3.26
C VAL A 39 -13.30 -8.45 -1.85
N GLY A 40 -12.28 -7.77 -1.34
CA GLY A 40 -11.79 -7.94 0.03
C GLY A 40 -12.86 -7.62 1.08
N PHE A 41 -13.60 -6.52 0.91
CA PHE A 41 -14.70 -6.17 1.82
C PHE A 41 -15.94 -7.06 1.69
N MET A 42 -16.09 -7.81 0.59
CA MET A 42 -17.14 -8.82 0.43
C MET A 42 -16.83 -10.15 1.13
N GLY A 43 -15.69 -10.27 1.81
CA GLY A 43 -15.30 -11.50 2.51
C GLY A 43 -16.25 -11.89 3.64
N GLY A 44 -16.51 -13.19 3.77
CA GLY A 44 -17.44 -13.76 4.74
C GLY A 44 -16.89 -13.87 6.17
N SER A 45 -17.73 -14.37 7.08
CA SER A 45 -17.40 -14.63 8.49
C SER A 45 -16.59 -15.93 8.67
N GLY A 46 -15.69 -15.94 9.66
CA GLY A 46 -14.92 -17.12 10.09
C GLY A 46 -13.40 -16.99 9.89
N PHE A 47 -12.62 -17.90 10.45
CA PHE A 47 -11.13 -17.85 10.38
C PHE A 47 -10.60 -17.81 8.94
N PHE A 48 -11.14 -18.66 8.07
CA PHE A 48 -10.78 -18.65 6.64
C PHE A 48 -11.27 -17.39 5.91
N GLY A 49 -12.41 -16.83 6.33
CA GLY A 49 -12.93 -15.56 5.82
C GLY A 49 -12.01 -14.39 6.18
N LEU A 50 -11.54 -14.30 7.43
CA LEU A 50 -10.58 -13.28 7.84
C LEU A 50 -9.25 -13.40 7.07
N LEU A 51 -8.72 -14.62 6.88
CA LEU A 51 -7.51 -14.83 6.08
C LEU A 51 -7.69 -14.34 4.64
N TYR A 52 -8.85 -14.62 4.04
CA TYR A 52 -9.21 -14.13 2.70
C TYR A 52 -9.27 -12.60 2.64
N VAL A 53 -9.98 -11.98 3.58
CA VAL A 53 -10.13 -10.52 3.68
C VAL A 53 -8.76 -9.84 3.81
N PHE A 54 -7.92 -10.28 4.74
CA PHE A 54 -6.60 -9.67 4.95
C PHE A 54 -5.64 -9.89 3.79
N SER A 55 -5.72 -11.04 3.12
CA SER A 55 -4.90 -11.30 1.94
C SER A 55 -5.26 -10.37 0.78
N LEU A 56 -6.56 -10.20 0.50
CA LEU A 56 -7.03 -9.33 -0.57
C LEU A 56 -6.84 -7.85 -0.26
N LEU A 57 -7.14 -7.42 0.96
CA LEU A 57 -6.84 -6.06 1.41
C LEU A 57 -5.34 -5.77 1.34
N GLY A 58 -4.49 -6.72 1.77
CA GLY A 58 -3.04 -6.61 1.66
C GLY A 58 -2.58 -6.44 0.21
N LEU A 59 -3.06 -7.27 -0.72
CA LEU A 59 -2.75 -7.12 -2.15
C LEU A 59 -3.28 -5.80 -2.73
N GLY A 60 -4.46 -5.34 -2.28
CA GLY A 60 -5.01 -4.03 -2.62
C GLY A 60 -4.09 -2.88 -2.19
N PHE A 61 -3.66 -2.85 -0.92
CA PHE A 61 -2.74 -1.84 -0.42
C PHE A 61 -1.35 -1.91 -1.09
N LEU A 62 -0.85 -3.11 -1.39
CA LEU A 62 0.41 -3.28 -2.11
C LEU A 62 0.31 -2.71 -3.54
N SER A 63 -0.77 -3.03 -4.27
CA SER A 63 -0.99 -2.51 -5.62
C SER A 63 -1.21 -1.00 -5.62
N SER A 64 -1.92 -0.43 -4.64
CA SER A 64 -2.02 1.01 -4.42
C SER A 64 -0.68 1.66 -4.06
N ALA A 65 0.17 1.00 -3.27
CA ALA A 65 1.50 1.49 -2.94
C ALA A 65 2.42 1.49 -4.17
N VAL A 66 2.39 0.43 -4.99
CA VAL A 66 3.13 0.36 -6.25
C VAL A 66 2.66 1.43 -7.22
N TRP A 67 1.34 1.63 -7.34
CA TRP A 67 0.78 2.73 -8.13
C TRP A 67 1.27 4.10 -7.64
N ALA A 68 1.20 4.34 -6.33
CA ALA A 68 1.69 5.58 -5.73
C ALA A 68 3.20 5.77 -5.94
N TRP A 69 3.99 4.68 -5.95
CA TRP A 69 5.43 4.72 -6.20
C TRP A 69 5.79 5.02 -7.66
N VAL A 70 5.04 4.46 -8.61
CA VAL A 70 5.31 4.59 -10.06
C VAL A 70 4.79 5.91 -10.62
N ASP A 71 3.64 6.38 -10.15
CA ASP A 71 2.97 7.53 -10.76
C ASP A 71 3.26 8.89 -10.09
N ILE A 72 3.61 8.99 -8.80
CA ILE A 72 3.74 10.30 -8.12
C ILE A 72 4.83 10.30 -7.03
N CYS A 73 5.55 11.42 -6.87
CA CYS A 73 6.28 11.78 -5.64
C CYS A 73 5.33 12.02 -4.44
N ALA A 74 4.32 11.17 -4.24
CA ALA A 74 3.38 11.21 -3.14
C ALA A 74 3.87 10.24 -2.06
N ALA A 75 5.02 10.58 -1.45
CA ALA A 75 5.63 9.79 -0.39
C ALA A 75 4.67 9.54 0.78
N ASP A 76 3.74 10.48 1.02
CA ASP A 76 2.70 10.34 2.04
C ASP A 76 1.70 9.20 1.70
N ILE A 77 1.17 9.18 0.47
CA ILE A 77 0.24 8.12 0.02
C ILE A 77 0.94 6.76 0.03
N PHE A 78 2.18 6.68 -0.44
CA PHE A 78 2.97 5.46 -0.39
C PHE A 78 3.16 4.98 1.06
N SER A 79 3.53 5.89 1.97
CA SER A 79 3.78 5.57 3.37
C SER A 79 2.53 5.01 4.04
N TRP A 80 1.37 5.65 3.84
CA TRP A 80 0.10 5.18 4.40
C TRP A 80 -0.31 3.81 3.85
N ASN A 81 -0.22 3.60 2.54
CA ASN A 81 -0.56 2.30 1.94
C ASN A 81 0.40 1.19 2.41
N PHE A 82 1.69 1.49 2.55
CA PHE A 82 2.67 0.53 3.07
C PHE A 82 2.42 0.18 4.53
N VAL A 83 2.11 1.17 5.39
CA VAL A 83 1.75 0.92 6.80
C VAL A 83 0.50 0.05 6.90
N LEU A 84 -0.54 0.34 6.10
CA LEU A 84 -1.76 -0.47 6.08
C LEU A 84 -1.50 -1.89 5.58
N PHE A 85 -0.66 -2.06 4.56
CA PHE A 85 -0.21 -3.37 4.10
C PHE A 85 0.47 -4.17 5.23
N VAL A 86 1.39 -3.55 5.97
CA VAL A 86 2.08 -4.19 7.09
C VAL A 86 1.09 -4.61 8.19
N ILE A 87 0.11 -3.76 8.52
CA ILE A 87 -0.93 -4.08 9.50
C ILE A 87 -1.75 -5.30 9.03
N CYS A 88 -2.20 -5.31 7.77
CA CYS A 88 -2.93 -6.45 7.20
C CYS A 88 -2.09 -7.72 7.20
N PHE A 89 -0.80 -7.62 6.87
CA PHE A 89 0.12 -8.76 6.87
C PHE A 89 0.33 -9.32 8.28
N MET A 90 0.51 -8.46 9.29
CA MET A 90 0.61 -8.91 10.68
C MET A 90 -0.66 -9.61 11.15
N GLN A 91 -1.84 -9.10 10.80
CA GLN A 91 -3.12 -9.74 11.14
C GLN A 91 -3.29 -11.08 10.42
N PHE A 92 -2.91 -11.17 9.15
CA PHE A 92 -2.88 -12.43 8.40
C PHE A 92 -1.99 -13.47 9.09
N VAL A 93 -0.76 -13.08 9.43
CA VAL A 93 0.21 -13.95 10.10
C VAL A 93 -0.30 -14.39 11.48
N HIS A 94 -0.84 -13.47 12.27
CA HIS A 94 -1.41 -13.78 13.59
C HIS A 94 -2.54 -14.81 13.50
N ILE A 95 -3.47 -14.64 12.55
CA ILE A 95 -4.57 -15.58 12.36
C ILE A 95 -4.08 -16.90 11.80
N ALA A 96 -3.13 -16.89 10.86
CA ALA A 96 -2.54 -18.11 10.33
C ALA A 96 -1.84 -18.92 11.43
N TYR A 97 -1.13 -18.26 12.34
CA TYR A 97 -0.54 -18.91 13.51
C TYR A 97 -1.59 -19.48 14.45
N GLN A 98 -2.68 -18.74 14.70
CA GLN A 98 -3.76 -19.21 15.56
C GLN A 98 -4.48 -20.43 14.96
N VAL A 99 -4.72 -20.44 13.65
CA VAL A 99 -5.30 -21.60 12.95
C VAL A 99 -4.35 -22.79 13.03
N HIS A 100 -3.06 -22.60 12.77
CA HIS A 100 -2.07 -23.66 12.84
C HIS A 100 -1.95 -24.26 14.25
N SER A 101 -1.97 -23.43 15.30
CA SER A 101 -1.90 -23.92 16.69
C SER A 101 -3.14 -24.71 17.10
N ILE A 102 -4.34 -24.31 16.65
CA ILE A 102 -5.58 -25.05 16.91
C ILE A 102 -5.60 -26.38 16.15
N THR A 103 -5.12 -26.40 14.90
CA THR A 103 -5.05 -27.63 14.10
C THR A 103 -4.07 -28.65 14.71
N PHE A 104 -2.95 -28.20 15.28
CA PHE A 104 -1.93 -29.08 15.86
C PHE A 104 -2.22 -29.48 17.32
N ALA A 105 -3.12 -28.77 18.00
CA ALA A 105 -3.55 -29.09 19.37
C ALA A 105 -4.65 -30.18 19.42
N ARG A 106 -5.06 -30.73 18.28
CA ARG A 106 -6.05 -31.80 18.16
C ARG A 106 -5.42 -33.06 17.59
#